data_AF-A0A258Z3D0-F1
#
_entry.id   AF-A0A258Z3D0-F1
#
_cell.length_a   1.000
_cell.length_b   1.000
_cell.length_c   1.000
_cell.angle_alpha   90.00
_cell.angle_beta   90.00
_cell.angle_gamma   90.00
#
_symmetry.space_group_name_H-M   'P 1'
#
loop_
_entity.id
_entity.type
_entity.pdbx_description
1 polymer ?
#
loop_
_entity_poly.entity_id
_entity_poly.type
_entity_poly.pdbx_seq_one_letter_code
_entity_poly.pdbx_strand_id
1 'polypeptide(L)'
;MDIPWTVSLGRRPSTNGHLINLRENDQASSPLAHTINVEFDGASAKCGMEEVTGLTGSYFKLCAGRGMTNAEPRFSAAPYSGQDAKANDIDMAGIILVPYDDKQYSVGMQYTYANNLIDNNQTTSGAVLETVGGLHTATAFAMINGIGNGWSYFLDDTLIFVSGAMSKTDPYTGTGKQGMLGSSESKTGYSYWIGTQFPSLISEEGRWGAEFNHGSNFWRPITYAEDTMAGSKLAARGNAYELYFTEPLVDDILTFQLRYTYIDYDYSGSNGFFGSNSGTPMNIASTPNAQIVDKAQDIRAYIRYRF
;
A
#
# COMPACT_ATOMS: atom_id res chain seq x y z
N MET A 1 30.79 -12.94 -15.29
CA MET A 1 29.80 -12.49 -14.29
C MET A 1 28.51 -12.36 -15.04
N ASP A 2 27.63 -13.33 -14.83
CA ASP A 2 26.36 -13.42 -15.52
C ASP A 2 25.30 -12.91 -14.55
N ILE A 3 24.98 -11.62 -14.63
CA ILE A 3 24.01 -10.99 -13.74
C ILE A 3 22.61 -11.48 -14.14
N PRO A 4 21.90 -12.26 -13.30
CA PRO A 4 20.58 -12.74 -13.64
C PRO A 4 19.62 -11.56 -13.73
N TRP A 5 18.87 -11.45 -14.83
CA TRP A 5 17.94 -10.35 -15.05
C TRP A 5 16.58 -10.85 -15.54
N THR A 6 15.54 -10.06 -15.31
CA THR A 6 14.19 -10.33 -15.77
C THR A 6 13.51 -9.02 -16.14
N VAL A 7 12.90 -8.98 -17.32
CA VAL A 7 12.03 -7.87 -17.75
C VAL A 7 10.62 -8.42 -17.89
N SER A 8 9.62 -7.65 -17.46
CA SER A 8 8.25 -7.95 -17.83
C SER A 8 7.41 -6.68 -17.95
N LEU A 9 6.46 -6.75 -18.88
CA LEU A 9 5.61 -5.67 -19.40
C LEU A 9 4.13 -6.08 -19.26
N GLY A 10 3.26 -5.15 -18.91
CA GLY A 10 1.81 -5.36 -18.84
C GLY A 10 1.18 -4.88 -17.53
N ARG A 11 -0.08 -5.24 -17.31
CA ARG A 11 -0.78 -4.99 -16.04
C ARG A 11 -0.10 -5.76 -14.93
N ARG A 12 0.49 -5.05 -13.98
CA ARG A 12 1.13 -5.70 -12.83
C ARG A 12 0.12 -5.86 -11.71
N PRO A 13 0.02 -7.05 -11.09
CA PRO A 13 -0.60 -7.18 -9.79
C PRO A 13 0.32 -6.49 -8.78
N SER A 14 0.21 -5.16 -8.74
CA SER A 14 0.81 -4.28 -7.73
C SER A 14 -0.12 -4.11 -6.53
N THR A 15 -1.10 -5.01 -6.46
CA THR A 15 -1.97 -5.33 -5.36
C THR A 15 -1.40 -6.54 -4.62
N ASN A 16 -1.71 -6.70 -3.34
CA ASN A 16 -1.19 -7.80 -2.51
C ASN A 16 0.36 -7.87 -2.55
N GLY A 17 1.01 -6.71 -2.51
CA GLY A 17 2.46 -6.58 -2.51
C GLY A 17 3.16 -7.24 -1.30
N HIS A 18 4.44 -6.95 -1.13
CA HIS A 18 5.20 -7.54 -0.03
C HIS A 18 4.67 -7.06 1.32
N LEU A 19 4.72 -7.95 2.33
CA LEU A 19 4.15 -7.84 3.68
C LEU A 19 2.61 -7.94 3.73
N ILE A 20 1.88 -7.27 2.83
CA ILE A 20 0.40 -7.37 2.81
C ILE A 20 -0.05 -8.75 2.33
N ASN A 21 0.77 -9.44 1.53
CA ASN A 21 0.48 -10.79 1.05
C ASN A 21 0.28 -11.80 2.21
N LEU A 22 0.87 -11.53 3.38
CA LEU A 22 0.73 -12.36 4.58
C LEU A 22 -0.73 -12.44 5.04
N ARG A 23 -1.39 -11.27 5.16
CA ARG A 23 -2.81 -11.22 5.52
C ARG A 23 -3.73 -11.63 4.39
N GLU A 24 -3.32 -11.50 3.13
CA GLU A 24 -4.12 -11.92 1.98
C GLU A 24 -4.02 -13.41 1.67
N ASN A 25 -3.18 -14.15 2.41
CA ASN A 25 -2.82 -15.54 2.11
C ASN A 25 -2.47 -15.69 0.61
N ASP A 26 -1.52 -14.89 0.15
CA ASP A 26 -1.13 -14.83 -1.26
C ASP A 26 0.39 -14.82 -1.43
N GLN A 27 0.83 -15.12 -2.64
CA GLN A 27 2.24 -15.04 -3.01
C GLN A 27 2.69 -13.58 -2.98
N ALA A 28 3.87 -13.33 -2.40
CA ALA A 28 4.40 -11.98 -2.33
C ALA A 28 4.64 -11.41 -3.74
N SER A 29 3.94 -10.32 -4.05
CA SER A 29 4.25 -9.50 -5.23
C SER A 29 5.09 -8.28 -4.84
N SER A 30 5.68 -7.62 -5.83
CA SER A 30 6.23 -6.27 -5.67
C SER A 30 5.20 -5.28 -6.22
N PRO A 31 5.03 -4.08 -5.65
CA PRO A 31 5.91 -3.36 -4.71
C PRO A 31 5.71 -3.67 -3.21
N LEU A 32 6.44 -2.96 -2.33
CA LEU A 32 6.18 -2.92 -0.89
C LEU A 32 4.85 -2.22 -0.62
N ALA A 33 3.91 -2.95 0.00
CA ALA A 33 2.53 -2.49 0.15
C ALA A 33 2.33 -1.34 1.13
N HIS A 34 3.30 -1.09 2.02
CA HIS A 34 3.23 0.00 2.99
C HIS A 34 3.04 1.37 2.32
N THR A 35 3.58 1.57 1.11
CA THR A 35 3.37 2.82 0.34
C THR A 35 2.58 2.62 -0.93
N ILE A 36 2.67 1.46 -1.59
CA ILE A 36 2.05 1.24 -2.90
C ILE A 36 1.28 -0.08 -2.87
N ASN A 37 -0.05 0.01 -2.92
CA ASN A 37 -0.98 -1.11 -3.09
C ASN A 37 -2.09 -0.66 -4.04
N VAL A 38 -1.78 -0.61 -5.34
CA VAL A 38 -2.69 -0.12 -6.38
C VAL A 38 -2.32 -0.78 -7.70
N GLU A 39 -3.31 -1.03 -8.56
CA GLU A 39 -3.07 -1.54 -9.91
C GLU A 39 -2.45 -0.45 -10.80
N PHE A 40 -1.42 -0.83 -11.56
CA PHE A 40 -0.87 0.00 -12.63
C PHE A 40 -0.44 -0.85 -13.83
N ASP A 41 -0.57 -0.28 -15.01
CA ASP A 41 -0.08 -0.88 -16.25
C ASP A 41 1.36 -0.38 -16.48
N GLY A 42 2.33 -1.29 -16.63
CA GLY A 42 3.73 -0.86 -16.63
C GLY A 42 4.78 -1.89 -17.00
N ALA A 43 6.04 -1.50 -16.79
CA ALA A 43 7.24 -2.26 -17.04
C ALA A 43 8.06 -2.39 -15.77
N SER A 44 8.74 -3.52 -15.59
CA SER A 44 9.79 -3.60 -14.58
C SER A 44 10.97 -4.42 -15.05
N ALA A 45 12.16 -4.03 -14.64
CA ALA A 45 13.41 -4.76 -14.84
C ALA A 45 14.02 -5.10 -13.48
N LYS A 46 14.27 -6.38 -13.22
CA LYS A 46 14.94 -6.88 -12.01
C LYS A 46 16.33 -7.40 -12.39
N CYS A 47 17.33 -7.07 -11.61
CA CYS A 47 18.70 -7.59 -11.72
C CYS A 47 19.13 -8.16 -10.35
N GLY A 48 19.57 -9.42 -10.32
CA GLY A 48 20.18 -10.00 -9.12
C GLY A 48 21.56 -9.40 -8.86
N MET A 49 21.87 -9.11 -7.61
CA MET A 49 23.12 -8.46 -7.20
C MET A 49 24.06 -9.40 -6.43
N GLU A 50 23.67 -10.65 -6.25
CA GLU A 50 24.39 -11.62 -5.41
C GLU A 50 25.83 -11.86 -5.91
N GLU A 51 26.03 -12.07 -7.21
CA GLU A 51 27.37 -12.24 -7.79
C GLU A 51 28.26 -11.00 -7.65
N VAL A 52 27.66 -9.81 -7.56
CA VAL A 52 28.39 -8.53 -7.54
C VAL A 52 28.69 -8.08 -6.11
N THR A 53 27.76 -8.31 -5.18
CA THR A 53 27.84 -7.83 -3.79
C THR A 53 28.29 -8.90 -2.81
N GLY A 54 28.16 -10.18 -3.17
CA GLY A 54 28.36 -11.32 -2.27
C GLY A 54 27.23 -11.50 -1.25
N LEU A 55 26.15 -10.72 -1.34
CA LEU A 55 25.01 -10.80 -0.42
C LEU A 55 23.90 -11.70 -0.98
N THR A 56 23.52 -12.71 -0.20
CA THR A 56 22.52 -13.72 -0.55
C THR A 56 21.17 -13.11 -0.92
N GLY A 57 20.60 -13.53 -2.05
CA GLY A 57 19.28 -13.11 -2.51
C GLY A 57 19.15 -11.63 -2.88
N SER A 58 20.26 -10.89 -2.90
CA SER A 58 20.24 -9.46 -3.16
C SER A 58 19.76 -9.15 -4.59
N TYR A 59 18.95 -8.11 -4.74
CA TYR A 59 18.50 -7.65 -6.05
C TYR A 59 18.16 -6.16 -6.08
N PHE A 60 18.21 -5.62 -7.29
CA PHE A 60 17.71 -4.30 -7.64
C PHE A 60 16.59 -4.42 -8.66
N LYS A 61 15.55 -3.60 -8.53
CA LYS A 61 14.42 -3.61 -9.46
C LYS A 61 13.96 -2.18 -9.78
N LEU A 62 13.87 -1.89 -11.07
CA LEU A 62 13.24 -0.67 -11.60
C LEU A 62 11.79 -0.98 -11.97
N CYS A 63 10.88 -0.08 -11.61
CA CYS A 63 9.47 -0.16 -11.98
C CYS A 63 9.04 1.19 -12.57
N ALA A 64 8.28 1.15 -13.66
CA ALA A 64 7.60 2.31 -14.21
C ALA A 64 6.21 1.88 -14.66
N GLY A 65 5.21 2.74 -14.47
CA GLY A 65 3.84 2.42 -14.83
C GLY A 65 2.97 3.65 -14.89
N ARG A 66 1.77 3.43 -15.42
CA ARG A 66 0.72 4.43 -15.53
C ARG A 66 -0.54 3.88 -14.86
N GLY A 67 -1.09 4.65 -13.94
CA GLY A 67 -2.42 4.47 -13.37
C GLY A 67 -3.36 5.54 -13.94
N MET A 68 -4.67 5.31 -13.84
CA MET A 68 -5.74 6.20 -14.32
C MET A 68 -5.45 6.83 -15.69
N THR A 69 -5.91 6.18 -16.75
CA THR A 69 -5.81 6.76 -18.10
C THR A 69 -6.93 7.78 -18.34
N ASN A 70 -6.78 8.63 -19.36
CA ASN A 70 -7.79 9.56 -19.91
C ASN A 70 -9.19 8.96 -20.23
N ALA A 71 -9.47 7.73 -19.83
CA ALA A 71 -10.79 7.11 -19.89
C ALA A 71 -11.81 7.92 -19.09
N GLU A 72 -12.96 8.17 -19.72
CA GLU A 72 -14.08 8.88 -19.12
C GLU A 72 -14.43 8.29 -17.74
N PRO A 73 -14.61 9.13 -16.69
CA PRO A 73 -14.88 8.64 -15.35
C PRO A 73 -16.05 7.66 -15.35
N ARG A 74 -15.90 6.49 -14.70
CA ARG A 74 -16.92 5.44 -14.62
C ARG A 74 -18.28 5.93 -14.06
N PHE A 75 -18.27 7.07 -13.38
CA PHE A 75 -19.44 7.73 -12.79
C PHE A 75 -19.87 9.00 -13.55
N SER A 76 -19.43 9.21 -14.80
CA SER A 76 -19.99 10.26 -15.66
C SER A 76 -21.43 9.92 -16.03
N ALA A 77 -22.22 10.93 -16.39
CA ALA A 77 -23.61 10.73 -16.83
C ALA A 77 -23.73 9.97 -18.17
N ALA A 78 -22.63 9.80 -18.92
CA ALA A 78 -22.60 9.13 -20.21
C ALA A 78 -21.26 8.40 -20.42
N PRO A 79 -20.95 7.35 -19.64
CA PRO A 79 -19.70 6.62 -19.79
C PRO A 79 -19.59 6.08 -21.23
N TYR A 80 -18.39 6.18 -21.83
CA TYR A 80 -18.09 5.77 -23.21
C TYR A 80 -18.62 6.71 -24.30
N SER A 81 -18.88 7.98 -24.00
CA SER A 81 -19.38 8.98 -24.96
C SER A 81 -18.33 9.54 -25.93
N GLY A 82 -17.07 9.07 -25.83
CA GLY A 82 -15.97 9.48 -26.71
C GLY A 82 -15.41 10.86 -26.38
N GLN A 83 -15.67 11.39 -25.18
CA GLN A 83 -15.05 12.61 -24.65
C GLN A 83 -13.85 12.22 -23.78
N ASP A 84 -12.68 12.81 -24.05
CA ASP A 84 -11.48 12.60 -23.24
C ASP A 84 -11.69 13.14 -21.81
N ALA A 85 -11.20 12.41 -20.79
CA ALA A 85 -11.15 12.93 -19.44
C ALA A 85 -10.28 14.20 -19.37
N LYS A 86 -10.69 15.18 -18.53
CA LYS A 86 -9.93 16.43 -18.32
C LYS A 86 -8.72 16.29 -17.39
N ALA A 87 -8.51 15.11 -16.80
CA ALA A 87 -7.42 14.85 -15.87
C ALA A 87 -6.29 14.08 -16.56
N ASN A 88 -5.03 14.51 -16.38
CA ASN A 88 -3.88 13.84 -16.96
C ASN A 88 -3.69 12.43 -16.40
N ASP A 89 -3.05 11.57 -17.19
CA ASP A 89 -2.59 10.25 -16.75
C ASP A 89 -1.68 10.32 -15.50
N ILE A 90 -1.86 9.39 -14.56
CA ILE A 90 -0.99 9.26 -13.38
C ILE A 90 0.22 8.42 -13.73
N ASP A 91 1.38 9.05 -13.86
CA ASP A 91 2.65 8.37 -14.13
C ASP A 91 3.40 8.08 -12.83
N MET A 92 3.93 6.86 -12.70
CA MET A 92 4.67 6.41 -11.54
C MET A 92 5.98 5.73 -11.95
N ALA A 93 7.06 6.03 -11.23
CA ALA A 93 8.34 5.36 -11.37
C ALA A 93 8.93 5.08 -9.99
N GLY A 94 9.63 3.96 -9.85
CA GLY A 94 10.18 3.54 -8.58
C GLY A 94 11.36 2.58 -8.71
N ILE A 95 12.09 2.50 -7.61
CA ILE A 95 13.21 1.57 -7.42
C ILE A 95 12.93 0.72 -6.19
N ILE A 96 13.32 -0.54 -6.24
CA ILE A 96 13.30 -1.47 -5.11
C ILE A 96 14.70 -2.04 -4.99
N LEU A 97 15.26 -1.99 -3.79
CA LEU A 97 16.55 -2.56 -3.44
C LEU A 97 16.35 -3.53 -2.29
N VAL A 98 16.70 -4.79 -2.50
CA VAL A 98 16.77 -5.81 -1.45
C VAL A 98 18.24 -6.16 -1.31
N PRO A 99 18.95 -5.61 -0.31
CA PRO A 99 20.37 -5.92 -0.13
C PRO A 99 20.60 -7.33 0.43
N TYR A 100 19.60 -7.95 1.07
CA TYR A 100 19.74 -9.30 1.63
C TYR A 100 18.38 -9.99 1.77
N ASP A 101 18.31 -11.24 1.32
CA ASP A 101 17.16 -12.14 1.51
C ASP A 101 17.62 -13.60 1.45
N ASP A 102 17.68 -14.27 2.60
CA ASP A 102 17.98 -15.71 2.68
C ASP A 102 16.74 -16.56 3.02
N LYS A 103 15.54 -15.97 2.90
CA LYS A 103 14.23 -16.52 3.32
C LYS A 103 14.00 -16.57 4.84
N GLN A 104 15.05 -16.52 5.66
CA GLN A 104 14.93 -16.41 7.11
C GLN A 104 14.94 -14.93 7.52
N TYR A 105 15.89 -14.16 7.03
CA TYR A 105 16.01 -12.72 7.20
C TYR A 105 15.90 -12.04 5.85
N SER A 106 15.06 -11.01 5.78
CA SER A 106 14.91 -10.19 4.58
C SER A 106 14.87 -8.73 4.97
N VAL A 107 15.60 -7.90 4.22
CA VAL A 107 15.61 -6.45 4.36
C VAL A 107 15.46 -5.84 2.99
N GLY A 108 14.72 -4.75 2.91
CA GLY A 108 14.55 -4.08 1.63
C GLY A 108 14.04 -2.66 1.74
N MET A 109 14.23 -1.93 0.66
CA MET A 109 13.89 -0.53 0.53
C MET A 109 13.19 -0.30 -0.80
N GLN A 110 12.28 0.66 -0.81
CA GLN A 110 11.58 1.11 -2.00
C GLN A 110 11.54 2.63 -2.00
N TYR A 111 11.75 3.22 -3.16
CA TYR A 111 11.43 4.62 -3.41
C TYR A 111 10.53 4.71 -4.63
N THR A 112 9.52 5.56 -4.59
CA THR A 112 8.57 5.73 -5.69
C THR A 112 8.17 7.19 -5.81
N TYR A 113 8.10 7.68 -7.04
CA TYR A 113 7.55 8.98 -7.39
C TYR A 113 6.33 8.78 -8.28
N ALA A 114 5.21 9.36 -7.88
CA ALA A 114 3.99 9.45 -8.68
C ALA A 114 3.70 10.91 -9.01
N ASN A 115 3.33 11.22 -10.25
CA ASN A 115 2.97 12.56 -10.70
C ASN A 115 1.50 12.61 -11.15
N ASN A 116 0.96 13.82 -11.34
CA ASN A 116 -0.42 14.07 -11.74
C ASN A 116 -1.46 13.48 -10.77
N LEU A 117 -1.15 13.39 -9.48
CA LEU A 117 -2.12 12.96 -8.49
C LEU A 117 -3.31 13.91 -8.48
N ILE A 118 -4.49 13.36 -8.23
CA ILE A 118 -5.77 14.07 -8.39
C ILE A 118 -6.37 14.53 -7.06
N ASP A 119 -7.31 15.45 -7.14
CA ASP A 119 -8.35 15.69 -6.13
C ASP A 119 -9.62 16.19 -6.81
N ASN A 120 -10.72 16.15 -6.06
CA ASN A 120 -11.98 16.75 -6.45
C ASN A 120 -11.95 18.26 -6.21
N ASN A 121 -12.15 19.04 -7.27
CA ASN A 121 -12.40 20.48 -7.20
C ASN A 121 -13.89 20.76 -7.38
N GLN A 122 -14.49 21.37 -6.35
CA GLN A 122 -15.90 21.75 -6.38
C GLN A 122 -16.06 23.07 -7.14
N THR A 123 -16.64 23.00 -8.33
CA THR A 123 -16.97 24.19 -9.14
C THR A 123 -18.45 24.52 -9.08
N THR A 124 -18.84 25.72 -9.52
CA THR A 124 -20.25 26.14 -9.63
C THR A 124 -21.09 25.18 -10.51
N SER A 125 -20.44 24.41 -11.39
CA SER A 125 -21.06 23.45 -12.30
C SER A 125 -20.99 21.99 -11.80
N GLY A 126 -20.49 21.75 -10.58
CA GLY A 126 -20.32 20.44 -9.98
C GLY A 126 -18.86 20.05 -9.70
N ALA A 127 -18.68 18.84 -9.17
CA ALA A 127 -17.39 18.23 -8.86
C ALA A 127 -16.60 17.87 -10.12
N VAL A 128 -15.37 18.35 -10.24
CA VAL A 128 -14.44 18.02 -11.34
C VAL A 128 -13.14 17.48 -10.75
N LEU A 129 -12.60 16.40 -11.31
CA LEU A 129 -11.27 15.93 -10.94
C LEU A 129 -10.19 16.77 -11.62
N GLU A 130 -9.22 17.23 -10.84
CA GLU A 130 -8.06 17.96 -11.34
C GLU A 130 -6.75 17.43 -10.74
N THR A 131 -5.65 17.65 -11.45
CA THR A 131 -4.32 17.27 -10.98
C THR A 131 -3.73 18.34 -10.05
N VAL A 132 -3.19 17.89 -8.92
CA VAL A 132 -2.78 18.73 -7.80
C VAL A 132 -1.27 18.71 -7.54
N GLY A 133 -0.55 17.69 -8.01
CA GLY A 133 0.90 17.59 -7.83
C GLY A 133 1.43 16.16 -7.89
N GLY A 134 2.67 16.00 -7.43
CA GLY A 134 3.34 14.72 -7.29
C GLY A 134 3.50 14.27 -5.82
N LEU A 135 3.92 13.02 -5.65
CA LEU A 135 4.19 12.41 -4.34
C LEU A 135 5.43 11.54 -4.43
N HIS A 136 6.37 11.82 -3.53
CA HIS A 136 7.50 10.96 -3.24
C HIS A 136 7.14 10.04 -2.09
N THR A 137 7.44 8.75 -2.21
CA THR A 137 7.33 7.78 -1.13
C THR A 137 8.63 7.01 -0.99
N ALA A 138 9.01 6.74 0.26
CA ALA A 138 10.15 5.91 0.60
C ALA A 138 9.74 4.93 1.71
N THR A 139 10.15 3.68 1.58
CA THR A 139 9.83 2.61 2.54
C THR A 139 11.07 1.79 2.77
N ALA A 140 11.27 1.35 4.02
CA ALA A 140 12.20 0.29 4.37
C ALA A 140 11.47 -0.76 5.20
N PHE A 141 11.89 -2.01 5.10
CA PHE A 141 11.40 -3.09 5.94
C PHE A 141 12.53 -4.02 6.38
N ALA A 142 12.28 -4.71 7.49
CA ALA A 142 13.03 -5.86 7.93
C ALA A 142 12.03 -6.95 8.34
N MET A 143 12.32 -8.19 7.98
CA MET A 143 11.48 -9.35 8.24
C MET A 143 12.36 -10.50 8.71
N ILE A 144 11.85 -11.23 9.70
CA ILE A 144 12.44 -12.45 10.23
C ILE A 144 11.37 -13.52 10.19
N ASN A 145 11.65 -14.64 9.52
CA ASN A 145 10.81 -15.84 9.49
C ASN A 145 11.53 -16.94 10.27
N GLY A 146 10.95 -17.43 11.35
CA GLY A 146 11.58 -18.37 12.27
C GLY A 146 12.45 -17.69 13.32
N ILE A 147 11.79 -16.95 14.23
CA ILE A 147 12.42 -16.20 15.33
C ILE A 147 13.05 -17.08 16.41
N GLY A 148 12.69 -18.37 16.46
CA GLY A 148 13.11 -19.28 17.52
C GLY A 148 14.04 -20.40 17.09
N ASN A 149 14.68 -20.33 15.92
CA ASN A 149 15.40 -21.44 15.29
C ASN A 149 16.11 -22.37 16.31
N GLY A 150 15.51 -23.53 16.58
CA GLY A 150 16.03 -24.55 17.51
C GLY A 150 15.58 -24.45 18.97
N TRP A 151 14.64 -23.57 19.32
CA TRP A 151 14.05 -23.41 20.66
C TRP A 151 12.63 -23.99 20.76
N SER A 152 11.81 -23.83 19.72
CA SER A 152 10.46 -24.40 19.66
C SER A 152 9.89 -24.37 18.24
N TYR A 153 9.20 -25.44 17.84
CA TYR A 153 8.49 -25.53 16.56
C TYR A 153 7.55 -24.33 16.29
N PHE A 154 6.90 -23.80 17.32
CA PHE A 154 6.00 -22.64 17.16
C PHE A 154 6.78 -21.37 16.77
N LEU A 155 7.93 -21.14 17.38
CA LEU A 155 8.76 -19.97 17.12
C LEU A 155 9.57 -20.11 15.83
N ASP A 156 9.86 -21.35 15.41
CA ASP A 156 10.52 -21.66 14.13
C ASP A 156 9.63 -21.33 12.92
N ASP A 157 8.31 -21.38 13.09
CA ASP A 157 7.32 -21.01 12.07
C ASP A 157 6.67 -19.64 12.32
N THR A 158 7.20 -18.86 13.27
CA THR A 158 6.73 -17.50 13.56
C THR A 158 7.53 -16.47 12.76
N LEU A 159 6.82 -15.64 12.02
CA LEU A 159 7.32 -14.49 11.28
C LEU A 159 7.04 -13.20 12.03
N ILE A 160 8.01 -12.30 12.04
CA ILE A 160 7.86 -10.91 12.49
C ILE A 160 8.40 -9.99 11.40
N PHE A 161 7.72 -8.88 11.15
CA PHE A 161 8.22 -7.82 10.30
C PHE A 161 8.02 -6.45 10.93
N VAL A 162 8.89 -5.52 10.54
CA VAL A 162 8.77 -4.10 10.80
C VAL A 162 8.98 -3.35 9.50
N SER A 163 8.23 -2.29 9.28
CA SER A 163 8.39 -1.40 8.14
C SER A 163 8.21 0.04 8.55
N GLY A 164 9.10 0.91 8.09
CA GLY A 164 9.01 2.35 8.23
C GLY A 164 8.86 3.00 6.86
N ALA A 165 8.06 4.05 6.77
CA ALA A 165 7.81 4.73 5.52
C ALA A 165 7.66 6.26 5.69
N MET A 166 7.90 6.96 4.59
CA MET A 166 7.83 8.42 4.45
C MET A 166 7.10 8.76 3.16
N SER A 167 6.24 9.78 3.21
CA SER A 167 5.59 10.39 2.06
C SER A 167 5.88 11.89 2.04
N LYS A 168 6.24 12.46 0.88
CA LYS A 168 6.45 13.90 0.70
C LYS A 168 5.68 14.40 -0.52
N THR A 169 4.82 15.39 -0.33
CA THR A 169 4.06 16.01 -1.41
C THR A 169 4.92 16.98 -2.23
N ASP A 170 4.63 17.07 -3.52
CA ASP A 170 5.19 18.03 -4.46
C ASP A 170 4.04 18.77 -5.17
N PRO A 171 3.40 19.75 -4.49
CA PRO A 171 2.22 20.41 -5.01
C PRO A 171 2.54 21.27 -6.23
N TYR A 172 1.62 21.29 -7.20
CA TYR A 172 1.70 22.25 -8.29
C TYR A 172 1.51 23.68 -7.77
N THR A 173 2.35 24.58 -8.26
CA THR A 173 2.36 25.99 -7.90
C THR A 173 1.69 26.83 -9.00
N GLY A 174 1.12 27.97 -8.61
CA GLY A 174 0.50 28.93 -9.53
C GLY A 174 -0.95 29.27 -9.21
N THR A 175 -1.45 30.34 -9.85
CA THR A 175 -2.81 30.84 -9.66
C THR A 175 -3.85 29.78 -10.00
N GLY A 176 -4.77 29.51 -9.09
CA GLY A 176 -5.87 28.55 -9.29
C GLY A 176 -5.53 27.09 -8.99
N LYS A 177 -4.33 26.79 -8.44
CA LYS A 177 -3.99 25.44 -7.97
C LYS A 177 -4.42 25.25 -6.51
N GLN A 178 -5.12 24.16 -6.23
CA GLN A 178 -5.64 23.86 -4.89
C GLN A 178 -4.57 23.46 -3.86
N GLY A 179 -3.34 23.12 -4.28
CA GLY A 179 -2.31 22.57 -3.41
C GLY A 179 -2.55 21.09 -3.05
N MET A 180 -1.66 20.51 -2.26
CA MET A 180 -1.76 19.14 -1.78
C MET A 180 -1.92 19.11 -0.26
N LEU A 181 -2.88 18.31 0.22
CA LEU A 181 -3.16 18.11 1.64
C LEU A 181 -3.35 19.44 2.42
N GLY A 182 -4.00 20.42 1.80
CA GLY A 182 -4.27 21.73 2.41
C GLY A 182 -3.13 22.74 2.30
N SER A 183 -2.10 22.45 1.49
CA SER A 183 -0.88 23.25 1.41
C SER A 183 -0.35 23.39 -0.02
N SER A 184 0.05 24.60 -0.39
CA SER A 184 0.82 24.85 -1.61
C SER A 184 2.32 24.60 -1.45
N GLU A 185 2.76 24.28 -0.23
CA GLU A 185 4.12 23.83 0.09
C GLU A 185 4.16 22.31 0.30
N SER A 186 5.31 21.70 0.02
CA SER A 186 5.57 20.29 0.34
C SER A 186 5.33 20.00 1.83
N LYS A 187 4.59 18.93 2.09
CA LYS A 187 4.38 18.36 3.43
C LYS A 187 4.93 16.95 3.47
N THR A 188 5.43 16.57 4.64
CA THR A 188 6.03 15.26 4.88
C THR A 188 5.24 14.53 5.96
N GLY A 189 4.91 13.28 5.68
CA GLY A 189 4.32 12.35 6.62
C GLY A 189 5.17 11.10 6.78
N TYR A 190 5.00 10.45 7.92
CA TYR A 190 5.68 9.22 8.30
C TYR A 190 4.66 8.16 8.71
N SER A 191 5.00 6.90 8.51
CA SER A 191 4.26 5.75 9.01
C SER A 191 5.21 4.64 9.45
N TYR A 192 4.78 3.87 10.43
CA TYR A 192 5.40 2.60 10.78
C TYR A 192 4.35 1.50 10.87
N TRP A 193 4.75 0.29 10.52
CA TRP A 193 3.92 -0.89 10.44
C TRP A 193 4.70 -2.08 11.00
N ILE A 194 4.11 -2.76 11.96
CA ILE A 194 4.68 -3.91 12.64
C ILE A 194 3.66 -5.03 12.54
N GLY A 195 4.13 -6.24 12.24
CA GLY A 195 3.25 -7.39 12.19
C GLY A 195 3.97 -8.67 12.55
N THR A 196 3.16 -9.65 12.91
CA THR A 196 3.58 -11.03 13.12
C THR A 196 2.59 -11.99 12.51
N GLN A 197 3.08 -13.12 12.05
CA GLN A 197 2.29 -14.27 11.64
C GLN A 197 2.86 -15.50 12.31
N PHE A 198 2.01 -16.34 12.90
CA PHE A 198 2.44 -17.54 13.64
C PHE A 198 1.51 -18.73 13.35
N PRO A 199 1.95 -19.96 13.63
CA PRO A 199 1.15 -21.16 13.39
C PRO A 199 -0.18 -21.16 14.13
N SER A 200 -1.20 -21.75 13.51
CA SER A 200 -2.46 -22.06 14.18
C SER A 200 -2.26 -23.12 15.25
N LEU A 201 -3.03 -23.00 16.32
CA LEU A 201 -3.16 -24.07 17.33
C LEU A 201 -4.18 -25.14 16.91
N ILE A 202 -4.83 -24.96 15.75
CA ILE A 202 -5.90 -25.81 15.24
C ILE A 202 -5.37 -26.79 14.18
N SER A 203 -4.49 -26.33 13.29
CA SER A 203 -3.80 -27.15 12.29
C SER A 203 -2.36 -26.69 12.06
N GLU A 204 -1.54 -27.57 11.50
CA GLU A 204 -0.13 -27.31 11.18
C GLU A 204 0.04 -26.25 10.07
N GLU A 205 -0.92 -26.19 9.15
CA GLU A 205 -0.91 -25.29 7.98
C GLU A 205 -1.65 -23.97 8.23
N GLY A 206 -2.54 -23.92 9.23
CA GLY A 206 -3.25 -22.71 9.61
C GLY A 206 -2.30 -21.61 10.09
N ARG A 207 -2.70 -20.35 9.90
CA ARG A 207 -1.91 -19.17 10.29
C ARG A 207 -2.77 -18.12 10.99
N TRP A 208 -2.25 -17.57 12.07
CA TRP A 208 -2.77 -16.37 12.70
C TRP A 208 -1.83 -15.21 12.42
N GLY A 209 -2.36 -14.00 12.28
CA GLY A 209 -1.55 -12.82 12.21
C GLY A 209 -2.15 -11.65 12.97
N ALA A 210 -1.25 -10.82 13.48
CA ALA A 210 -1.57 -9.60 14.19
C ALA A 210 -0.69 -8.48 13.67
N GLU A 211 -1.30 -7.34 13.38
CA GLU A 211 -0.60 -6.22 12.77
C GLU A 211 -1.07 -4.89 13.36
N PHE A 212 -0.13 -3.96 13.46
CA PHE A 212 -0.36 -2.58 13.90
C PHE A 212 0.37 -1.62 12.98
N ASN A 213 -0.31 -0.57 12.52
CA ASN A 213 0.34 0.54 11.84
C ASN A 213 -0.12 1.88 12.38
N HIS A 214 0.76 2.87 12.31
CA HIS A 214 0.47 4.25 12.69
C HIS A 214 1.00 5.23 11.66
N GLY A 215 0.18 6.21 11.27
CA GLY A 215 0.55 7.27 10.35
C GLY A 215 0.37 8.67 10.95
N SER A 216 1.35 9.55 10.71
CA SER A 216 1.26 10.97 11.06
C SER A 216 0.20 11.73 10.25
N ASN A 217 -0.12 12.97 10.63
CA ASN A 217 -1.12 13.82 9.98
C ASN A 217 -0.94 13.98 8.44
N PHE A 218 0.29 14.12 7.95
CA PHE A 218 0.55 14.26 6.50
C PHE A 218 0.90 12.93 5.82
N TRP A 219 0.78 11.80 6.51
CA TRP A 219 1.02 10.48 5.93
C TRP A 219 0.05 10.21 4.78
N ARG A 220 0.59 9.79 3.63
CA ARG A 220 -0.16 9.42 2.44
C ARG A 220 0.54 8.35 1.62
N PRO A 221 0.01 7.12 1.61
CA PRO A 221 0.37 6.10 0.64
C PRO A 221 -0.60 6.08 -0.55
N ILE A 222 -0.31 5.26 -1.56
CA ILE A 222 -1.18 4.98 -2.71
C ILE A 222 -1.67 3.54 -2.57
N THR A 223 -2.66 3.31 -1.70
CA THR A 223 -3.15 1.97 -1.31
C THR A 223 -4.62 1.72 -1.69
N TYR A 224 -5.06 2.28 -2.81
CA TYR A 224 -6.46 2.25 -3.25
C TYR A 224 -6.98 0.90 -3.76
N ALA A 225 -6.13 -0.12 -3.89
CA ALA A 225 -6.59 -1.48 -4.15
C ALA A 225 -7.02 -2.23 -2.89
N GLU A 226 -7.06 -1.56 -1.73
CA GLU A 226 -7.72 -2.12 -0.55
C GLU A 226 -9.20 -2.37 -0.86
N ASP A 227 -9.61 -3.62 -0.71
CA ASP A 227 -10.97 -4.07 -1.03
C ASP A 227 -11.93 -3.92 0.18
N THR A 228 -11.71 -3.01 1.11
CA THR A 228 -12.56 -2.83 2.30
C THR A 228 -13.40 -1.55 2.20
N MET A 229 -14.61 -1.57 2.77
CA MET A 229 -15.42 -0.35 2.87
C MET A 229 -14.86 0.64 3.90
N ALA A 230 -14.08 0.16 4.87
CA ALA A 230 -13.34 0.99 5.82
C ALA A 230 -12.14 1.74 5.18
N GLY A 231 -11.77 1.37 3.95
CA GLY A 231 -10.58 1.86 3.27
C GLY A 231 -9.29 1.22 3.80
N SER A 232 -8.16 1.65 3.25
CA SER A 232 -6.87 1.03 3.57
C SER A 232 -6.42 1.39 4.98
N LYS A 233 -6.18 0.35 5.79
CA LYS A 233 -5.58 0.54 7.11
C LYS A 233 -4.18 1.15 7.02
N LEU A 234 -3.41 0.81 5.97
CA LEU A 234 -2.05 1.30 5.76
C LEU A 234 -2.02 2.82 5.49
N ALA A 235 -3.15 3.40 5.09
CA ALA A 235 -3.31 4.83 4.88
C ALA A 235 -3.78 5.61 6.12
N ALA A 236 -3.99 4.93 7.25
CA ALA A 236 -4.49 5.55 8.47
C ALA A 236 -3.56 6.65 8.98
N ARG A 237 -4.12 7.85 9.17
CA ARG A 237 -3.52 8.96 9.92
C ARG A 237 -3.99 8.90 11.37
N GLY A 238 -3.31 8.07 12.14
CA GLY A 238 -3.75 7.57 13.44
C GLY A 238 -3.31 6.12 13.58
N ASN A 239 -4.03 5.33 14.36
CA ASN A 239 -3.71 3.95 14.69
C ASN A 239 -4.60 2.97 13.93
N ALA A 240 -4.03 1.88 13.42
CA ALA A 240 -4.81 0.80 12.84
C ALA A 240 -4.30 -0.56 13.30
N TYR A 241 -5.25 -1.44 13.61
CA TYR A 241 -5.02 -2.76 14.16
C TYR A 241 -5.72 -3.78 13.28
N GLU A 242 -5.10 -4.93 13.10
CA GLU A 242 -5.69 -6.02 12.35
C GLU A 242 -5.31 -7.37 12.95
N LEU A 243 -6.31 -8.24 13.03
CA LEU A 243 -6.16 -9.63 13.40
C LEU A 243 -6.76 -10.47 12.29
N TYR A 244 -6.04 -11.50 11.87
CA TYR A 244 -6.55 -12.44 10.88
C TYR A 244 -6.18 -13.87 11.22
N PHE A 245 -7.02 -14.77 10.74
CA PHE A 245 -6.88 -16.20 10.88
C PHE A 245 -7.19 -16.85 9.54
N THR A 246 -6.27 -17.66 9.05
CA THR A 246 -6.40 -18.41 7.80
C THR A 246 -6.24 -19.89 8.10
N GLU A 247 -7.17 -20.71 7.63
CA GLU A 247 -7.19 -22.14 7.88
C GLU A 247 -7.47 -22.91 6.57
N PRO A 248 -6.69 -23.95 6.25
CA PRO A 248 -7.05 -24.86 5.18
C PRO A 248 -8.30 -25.66 5.55
N LEU A 249 -9.26 -25.72 4.64
CA LEU A 249 -10.45 -26.57 4.74
C LEU A 249 -10.24 -27.91 4.03
N VAL A 250 -9.52 -27.89 2.90
CA VAL A 250 -9.13 -29.07 2.11
C VAL A 250 -7.75 -28.79 1.53
N ASP A 251 -6.72 -29.34 2.16
CA ASP A 251 -5.31 -29.11 1.82
C ASP A 251 -5.03 -27.61 1.53
N ASP A 252 -4.16 -27.31 0.58
CA ASP A 252 -3.87 -25.94 0.12
C ASP A 252 -4.84 -25.42 -0.96
N ILE A 253 -5.78 -26.26 -1.39
CA ILE A 253 -6.74 -26.03 -2.47
C ILE A 253 -7.88 -25.13 -2.00
N LEU A 254 -8.44 -25.41 -0.81
CA LEU A 254 -9.58 -24.66 -0.27
C LEU A 254 -9.20 -24.06 1.08
N THR A 255 -9.14 -22.74 1.17
CA THR A 255 -8.74 -22.03 2.40
C THR A 255 -9.85 -21.10 2.87
N PHE A 256 -10.12 -21.11 4.17
CA PHE A 256 -10.97 -20.15 4.86
C PHE A 256 -10.11 -19.05 5.47
N GLN A 257 -10.60 -17.81 5.45
CA GLN A 257 -10.01 -16.74 6.22
C GLN A 257 -11.08 -15.92 6.94
N LEU A 258 -10.78 -15.53 8.18
CA LEU A 258 -11.47 -14.50 8.95
C LEU A 258 -10.49 -13.37 9.28
N ARG A 259 -10.91 -12.12 9.08
CA ARG A 259 -10.11 -10.92 9.35
C ARG A 259 -10.96 -9.87 10.04
N TYR A 260 -10.38 -9.21 11.03
CA TYR A 260 -10.94 -8.06 11.70
C TYR A 260 -9.95 -6.89 11.66
N THR A 261 -10.41 -5.74 11.21
CA THR A 261 -9.62 -4.51 11.12
C THR A 261 -10.32 -3.42 11.92
N TYR A 262 -9.57 -2.73 12.77
CA TYR A 262 -10.03 -1.57 13.55
C TYR A 262 -9.10 -0.39 13.29
N ILE A 263 -9.66 0.74 12.88
CA ILE A 263 -8.91 1.97 12.60
C ILE A 263 -9.42 3.08 13.51
N ASP A 264 -8.50 3.75 14.18
CA ASP A 264 -8.71 4.90 15.06
C ASP A 264 -7.95 6.10 14.46
N TYR A 265 -8.69 7.04 13.85
CA TYR A 265 -8.12 8.17 13.15
C TYR A 265 -7.87 9.34 14.10
N ASP A 266 -6.65 9.86 14.09
CA ASP A 266 -6.31 11.14 14.73
C ASP A 266 -6.61 12.32 13.77
N TYR A 267 -6.50 12.06 12.46
CA TYR A 267 -6.71 13.06 11.40
C TYR A 267 -7.59 12.54 10.25
N SER A 268 -8.39 13.43 9.67
CA SER A 268 -9.21 13.16 8.48
C SER A 268 -8.38 12.89 7.22
N GLY A 269 -9.03 12.42 6.15
CA GLY A 269 -8.46 12.37 4.79
C GLY A 269 -7.54 11.17 4.50
N SER A 270 -7.47 10.20 5.40
CA SER A 270 -6.64 8.98 5.28
C SER A 270 -6.89 8.19 4.00
N ASN A 271 -8.12 8.13 3.48
CA ASN A 271 -8.49 7.41 2.26
C ASN A 271 -9.05 8.33 1.16
N GLY A 272 -8.92 9.66 1.32
CA GLY A 272 -9.34 10.66 0.33
C GLY A 272 -8.37 10.76 -0.84
N PHE A 273 -8.56 11.73 -1.73
CA PHE A 273 -7.57 12.08 -2.75
C PHE A 273 -6.45 12.98 -2.15
N PHE A 274 -5.65 13.65 -2.97
CA PHE A 274 -4.37 14.26 -2.55
C PHE A 274 -4.38 15.77 -2.38
N GLY A 275 -5.46 16.44 -2.77
CA GLY A 275 -5.58 17.89 -2.76
C GLY A 275 -6.16 18.44 -1.47
N SER A 276 -6.61 19.70 -1.52
CA SER A 276 -7.05 20.43 -0.33
C SER A 276 -8.51 20.16 0.04
N ASN A 277 -9.31 19.62 -0.87
CA ASN A 277 -10.73 19.39 -0.61
C ASN A 277 -10.98 18.05 0.08
N SER A 278 -10.26 17.00 -0.32
CA SER A 278 -10.43 15.66 0.29
C SER A 278 -9.20 15.16 1.05
N GLY A 279 -8.02 15.74 0.80
CA GLY A 279 -6.75 15.27 1.38
C GLY A 279 -6.26 16.04 2.61
N THR A 280 -6.85 17.22 2.92
CA THR A 280 -6.44 18.06 4.05
C THR A 280 -6.64 17.32 5.38
N PRO A 281 -5.57 17.13 6.19
CA PRO A 281 -5.69 16.53 7.50
C PRO A 281 -6.28 17.54 8.49
N MET A 282 -7.47 17.24 9.00
CA MET A 282 -8.09 17.94 10.12
C MET A 282 -7.94 17.09 11.38
N ASN A 283 -7.46 17.69 12.47
CA ASN A 283 -7.42 17.01 13.76
C ASN A 283 -8.86 16.80 14.25
N ILE A 284 -9.24 15.54 14.46
CA ILE A 284 -10.61 15.15 14.77
C ILE A 284 -11.02 15.64 16.16
N ALA A 285 -10.11 15.55 17.14
CA ALA A 285 -10.37 16.01 18.50
C ALA A 285 -10.63 17.53 18.57
N SER A 286 -10.07 18.32 17.64
CA SER A 286 -10.32 19.76 17.56
C SER A 286 -11.46 20.16 16.61
N THR A 287 -12.14 19.20 15.97
CA THR A 287 -13.24 19.45 15.01
C THR A 287 -14.50 18.61 15.29
N PRO A 288 -15.05 18.61 16.53
CA PRO A 288 -16.08 17.67 16.96
C PRO A 288 -17.43 17.75 16.23
N ASN A 289 -17.69 18.84 15.49
CA ASN A 289 -18.93 19.03 14.72
C ASN A 289 -18.75 18.80 13.21
N ALA A 290 -17.55 18.42 12.76
CA ALA A 290 -17.33 18.06 11.37
C ALA A 290 -17.80 16.62 11.13
N GLN A 291 -18.47 16.35 10.01
CA GLN A 291 -18.85 14.99 9.62
C GLN A 291 -17.62 14.22 9.12
N ILE A 292 -16.74 13.87 10.07
CA ILE A 292 -15.50 13.15 9.84
C ILE A 292 -15.60 11.80 10.54
N VAL A 293 -15.17 10.75 9.84
CA VAL A 293 -15.04 9.41 10.44
C VAL A 293 -13.85 9.44 11.41
N ASP A 294 -14.14 9.21 12.69
CA ASP A 294 -13.12 9.06 13.73
C ASP A 294 -12.65 7.60 13.86
N LYS A 295 -13.55 6.63 13.63
CA LYS A 295 -13.27 5.21 13.74
C LYS A 295 -13.91 4.42 12.61
N ALA A 296 -13.21 3.38 12.16
CA ALA A 296 -13.74 2.44 11.18
C ALA A 296 -13.44 1.00 11.59
N GLN A 297 -14.35 0.09 11.26
CA GLN A 297 -14.23 -1.34 11.55
C GLN A 297 -14.63 -2.15 10.33
N ASP A 298 -13.91 -3.24 10.06
CA ASP A 298 -14.22 -4.20 9.02
C ASP A 298 -14.10 -5.62 9.58
N ILE A 299 -15.10 -6.47 9.32
CA ILE A 299 -15.02 -7.91 9.54
C ILE A 299 -15.21 -8.57 8.18
N ARG A 300 -14.22 -9.35 7.76
CA ARG A 300 -14.22 -10.07 6.49
C ARG A 300 -14.07 -11.55 6.74
N ALA A 301 -14.96 -12.33 6.13
CA ALA A 301 -14.81 -13.77 6.01
C ALA A 301 -14.84 -14.15 4.53
N TYR A 302 -13.90 -14.98 4.09
CA TYR A 302 -13.91 -15.52 2.73
C TYR A 302 -13.45 -16.97 2.67
N ILE A 303 -13.81 -17.63 1.58
CA ILE A 303 -13.28 -18.93 1.18
C ILE A 303 -12.59 -18.75 -0.18
N ARG A 304 -11.37 -19.24 -0.31
CA ARG A 304 -10.57 -19.18 -1.55
C ARG A 304 -10.28 -20.59 -2.05
N TYR A 305 -10.67 -20.83 -3.29
CA TYR A 305 -10.35 -22.04 -4.04
C TYR A 305 -9.19 -21.75 -5.02
N ARG A 306 -8.15 -22.58 -5.02
CA ARG A 306 -7.01 -22.51 -5.95
C ARG A 306 -7.00 -23.76 -6.83
N PHE A 307 -6.75 -23.57 -8.13
CA PHE A 307 -6.72 -24.64 -9.14
C PHE A 307 -5.39 -24.66 -9.89
#